data_AF-A0A522X8W3-F1
#
_entry.id   AF-A0A522X8W3-F1
#
_cell.length_a   1.000
_cell.length_b   1.000
_cell.length_c   1.000
_cell.angle_alpha   90.00
_cell.angle_beta   90.00
_cell.angle_gamma   90.00
#
_symmetry.space_group_name_H-M   'P 1'
#
loop_
_entity.id
_entity.type
_entity.pdbx_description
1 polymer ?
#
loop_
_entity_poly.entity_id
_entity_poly.type
_entity_poly.pdbx_seq_one_letter_code
_entity_poly.pdbx_strand_id
1 'polypeptide(L)'
;MTLPAWAQGRGWQNIVLADKLKNSMIPLQLKGDTMNGLADKKTLELYPIDYPFETLVARINADKPKLLLNPDFQRKYKWDKQGWERASRFIESCLMRIPLPSCYFAEDKEGRHIVIDGVQRLTTIVRFLKDEFALEGLTTFKELEGKKFSQIGDYKSELEATTIRCIVLRKENPQSLIREIFSRLNQGAVSLSDQEIRHALYPGKFDDLLKKLAAKNEIKNFGKGPHSKSEKDSLEAEEQVLRYFAFSEDMDKYGDRFSRFLDDFMSSKQGIDDAEIEFLENAFT
;
A
#
# COMPACT_ATOMS: atom_id res chain seq x y z
N MET A 1 27.25 19.78 35.15
CA MET A 1 26.65 20.97 34.53
C MET A 1 25.15 20.82 34.58
N THR A 2 24.48 21.65 35.35
CA THR A 2 23.01 21.69 35.50
C THR A 2 22.40 22.54 34.38
N LEU A 3 21.34 22.01 33.74
CA LEU A 3 20.63 22.66 32.63
C LEU A 3 19.83 23.91 33.10
N PRO A 4 19.55 24.89 32.21
CA PRO A 4 18.93 26.17 32.57
C PRO A 4 17.41 26.10 32.78
N ALA A 5 16.90 27.06 33.57
CA ALA A 5 15.53 27.12 34.11
C ALA A 5 14.38 27.33 33.09
N TRP A 6 14.65 27.59 31.81
CA TRP A 6 13.61 27.64 30.77
C TRP A 6 13.16 26.24 30.29
N ALA A 7 13.88 25.18 30.69
CA ALA A 7 13.56 23.78 30.39
C ALA A 7 12.52 23.15 31.34
N GLN A 8 11.95 23.91 32.27
CA GLN A 8 10.97 23.42 33.25
C GLN A 8 9.58 24.06 33.04
N GLY A 9 8.97 23.78 31.89
CA GLY A 9 7.60 24.17 31.56
C GLY A 9 6.90 23.06 30.81
N ARG A 10 5.77 22.59 31.35
CA ARG A 10 4.97 21.43 30.90
C ARG A 10 4.75 21.43 29.38
N GLY A 11 5.38 20.49 28.67
CA GLY A 11 5.20 20.35 27.21
C GLY A 11 6.02 19.28 26.49
N TRP A 12 6.68 18.36 27.20
CA TRP A 12 7.52 17.30 26.60
C TRP A 12 7.09 15.90 27.07
N GLN A 13 5.85 15.53 26.78
CA GLN A 13 5.39 14.13 26.93
C GLN A 13 5.18 13.39 25.60
N ASN A 14 5.52 13.97 24.45
CA ASN A 14 5.44 13.29 23.15
C ASN A 14 6.78 13.21 22.41
N ILE A 15 7.86 12.95 23.15
CA ILE A 15 9.11 12.44 22.57
C ILE A 15 9.39 11.05 23.15
N VAL A 16 8.51 10.12 22.78
CA VAL A 16 8.79 8.69 22.80
C VAL A 16 8.73 8.20 21.36
N LEU A 17 9.56 8.80 20.49
CA LEU A 17 9.84 8.30 19.15
C LEU A 17 11.36 8.21 18.87
N ALA A 18 12.20 8.87 19.67
CA ALA A 18 13.65 8.77 19.54
C ALA A 18 14.25 7.51 20.19
N ASP A 19 13.50 6.82 21.07
CA ASP A 19 13.98 5.60 21.76
C ASP A 19 13.53 4.30 21.08
N LYS A 20 12.61 4.35 20.10
CA LYS A 20 12.17 3.15 19.35
C LYS A 20 13.04 2.82 18.13
N LEU A 21 13.98 3.69 17.75
CA LEU A 21 14.88 3.48 16.60
C LEU A 21 16.26 2.94 16.98
N LYS A 22 16.56 2.72 18.27
CA LYS A 22 17.82 2.10 18.72
C LYS A 22 17.76 0.59 18.93
N ASN A 23 16.57 -0.03 18.85
CA ASN A 23 16.39 -1.48 19.06
C ASN A 23 15.88 -2.26 17.83
N SER A 24 15.91 -1.68 16.62
CA SER A 24 15.50 -2.38 15.39
C SER A 24 16.63 -3.18 14.71
N MET A 25 17.85 -3.19 15.25
CA MET A 25 18.85 -4.20 14.93
C MET A 25 18.70 -5.40 15.87
N ILE A 26 17.64 -6.18 15.68
CA ILE A 26 17.62 -7.55 16.19
C ILE A 26 18.57 -8.35 15.28
N PRO A 27 19.65 -8.97 15.80
CA PRO A 27 20.48 -9.87 15.00
C PRO A 27 19.60 -10.95 14.40
N LEU A 28 19.79 -11.20 13.11
CA LEU A 28 19.10 -12.20 12.30
C LEU A 28 19.35 -13.62 12.87
N GLN A 29 18.72 -13.97 13.98
CA GLN A 29 18.68 -15.34 14.48
C GLN A 29 17.40 -15.99 13.96
N LEU A 30 17.56 -16.69 12.84
CA LEU A 30 16.63 -17.71 12.38
C LEU A 30 16.44 -18.70 13.55
N LYS A 31 15.28 -18.67 14.21
CA LYS A 31 14.89 -19.79 15.06
C LYS A 31 14.70 -20.99 14.15
N GLY A 32 15.61 -21.96 14.28
CA GLY A 32 15.48 -23.27 13.68
C GLY A 32 14.21 -23.92 14.20
N ASP A 33 13.26 -24.13 13.31
CA ASP A 33 12.42 -25.33 13.20
C ASP A 33 11.26 -25.07 12.23
N THR A 34 11.61 -24.73 10.98
CA THR A 34 10.81 -24.95 9.75
C THR A 34 11.73 -24.75 8.55
N MET A 35 12.82 -25.53 8.49
CA MET A 35 13.80 -25.51 7.39
C MET A 35 13.65 -26.79 6.56
N ASN A 36 12.54 -26.92 5.84
CA ASN A 36 12.42 -27.82 4.69
C ASN A 36 11.43 -27.18 3.72
N GLY A 37 11.93 -26.30 2.86
CA GLY A 37 11.13 -25.63 1.81
C GLY A 37 11.64 -24.29 1.29
N LEU A 38 12.68 -23.69 1.89
CA LEU A 38 13.27 -22.41 1.45
C LEU A 38 14.71 -22.58 0.95
N ALA A 39 14.99 -23.70 0.29
CA ALA A 39 16.25 -23.92 -0.43
C ALA A 39 16.20 -23.21 -1.79
N ASP A 40 16.07 -21.88 -1.75
CA ASP A 40 16.53 -20.99 -2.80
C ASP A 40 16.77 -19.63 -2.13
N LYS A 41 17.99 -19.41 -1.63
CA LYS A 41 18.45 -18.09 -1.16
C LYS A 41 18.58 -17.19 -2.39
N LYS A 42 17.47 -16.78 -2.99
CA LYS A 42 17.47 -15.71 -3.98
C LYS A 42 17.79 -14.41 -3.23
N THR A 43 18.91 -13.79 -3.60
CA THR A 43 19.25 -12.44 -3.17
C THR A 43 18.10 -11.52 -3.57
N LEU A 44 17.54 -10.80 -2.61
CA LEU A 44 16.45 -9.86 -2.86
C LEU A 44 16.94 -8.76 -3.82
N GLU A 45 16.31 -8.66 -4.98
CA GLU A 45 16.64 -7.64 -5.98
C GLU A 45 15.83 -6.37 -5.69
N LEU A 46 16.49 -5.44 -4.99
CA LEU A 46 15.95 -4.11 -4.73
C LEU A 46 16.63 -3.09 -5.63
N TYR A 47 15.82 -2.19 -6.19
CA TYR A 47 16.31 -1.06 -6.96
C TYR A 47 15.85 0.26 -6.30
N PRO A 48 16.71 0.92 -5.52
CA PRO A 48 16.38 2.19 -4.89
C PRO A 48 16.46 3.33 -5.92
N ILE A 49 15.44 4.18 -5.94
CA ILE A 49 15.34 5.37 -6.79
C ILE A 49 14.82 6.52 -5.95
N ASP A 50 15.46 7.68 -5.98
CA ASP A 50 14.93 8.90 -5.38
C ASP A 50 14.18 9.67 -6.49
N TYR A 51 12.84 9.73 -6.40
CA TYR A 51 12.02 10.41 -7.40
C TYR A 51 11.65 11.83 -6.95
N PRO A 52 11.82 12.85 -7.80
CA PRO A 52 11.17 14.15 -7.63
C PRO A 52 9.65 14.01 -7.61
N PHE A 53 8.97 14.86 -6.85
CA PHE A 53 7.51 14.84 -6.74
C PHE A 53 6.84 15.07 -8.10
N GLU A 54 7.34 16.01 -8.91
CA GLU A 54 6.84 16.22 -10.27
C GLU A 54 6.91 14.95 -11.13
N THR A 55 7.97 14.15 -10.98
CA THR A 55 8.16 12.91 -11.74
C THR A 55 7.18 11.85 -11.27
N LEU A 56 6.93 11.74 -9.96
CA LEU A 56 5.91 10.82 -9.43
C LEU A 56 4.53 11.18 -9.96
N VAL A 57 4.15 12.46 -9.90
CA VAL A 57 2.87 12.96 -10.40
C VAL A 57 2.72 12.69 -11.89
N ALA A 58 3.76 12.92 -12.70
CA ALA A 58 3.76 12.63 -14.12
C ALA A 58 3.62 11.12 -14.40
N ARG A 59 4.31 10.26 -13.65
CA ARG A 59 4.21 8.79 -13.79
C ARG A 59 2.83 8.25 -13.43
N ILE A 60 2.15 8.87 -12.47
CA ILE A 60 0.80 8.49 -12.02
C ILE A 60 -0.26 8.94 -13.03
N ASN A 61 -0.15 10.16 -13.56
CA ASN A 61 -1.18 10.77 -14.40
C ASN A 61 -0.96 10.62 -15.91
N ALA A 62 0.07 9.88 -16.34
CA ALA A 62 0.29 9.59 -17.75
C ALA A 62 -0.90 8.83 -18.35
N ASP A 63 -1.20 9.07 -19.64
CA ASP A 63 -2.25 8.36 -20.40
C ASP A 63 -2.15 6.83 -20.27
N LYS A 64 -0.91 6.33 -20.26
CA LYS A 64 -0.56 4.99 -19.78
C LYS A 64 0.20 5.12 -18.46
N PRO A 65 -0.45 4.94 -17.31
CA PRO A 65 0.19 5.10 -16.01
C PRO A 65 1.40 4.18 -15.84
N LYS A 66 2.52 4.76 -15.40
CA LYS A 66 3.76 4.02 -15.08
C LYS A 66 3.91 3.74 -13.58
N LEU A 67 3.09 4.40 -12.77
CA LEU A 67 3.01 4.20 -11.33
C LEU A 67 1.53 4.09 -10.95
N LEU A 68 1.12 2.89 -10.54
CA LEU A 68 -0.23 2.55 -10.12
C LEU A 68 -0.35 2.81 -8.63
N LEU A 69 -0.97 3.94 -8.29
CA LEU A 69 -1.10 4.42 -6.91
C LEU A 69 -2.20 3.68 -6.14
N ASN A 70 -3.20 3.17 -6.85
CA ASN A 70 -4.37 2.53 -6.26
C ASN A 70 -4.93 1.49 -7.23
N PRO A 71 -4.27 0.34 -7.40
CA PRO A 71 -4.98 -0.78 -8.01
C PRO A 71 -6.06 -1.16 -6.99
N ASP A 72 -7.26 -1.50 -7.46
CA ASP A 72 -8.55 -1.28 -6.79
C ASP A 72 -8.74 -1.88 -5.37
N PHE A 73 -7.75 -2.62 -4.90
CA PHE A 73 -7.67 -3.30 -3.62
C PHE A 73 -7.12 -2.47 -2.46
N GLN A 74 -6.50 -1.31 -2.67
CA GLN A 74 -5.96 -0.52 -1.55
C GLN A 74 -7.02 0.36 -0.87
N ARG A 75 -6.93 0.42 0.46
CA ARG A 75 -7.79 1.27 1.31
C ARG A 75 -7.81 2.70 0.78
N LYS A 76 -9.03 3.23 0.58
CA LYS A 76 -9.32 4.65 0.32
C LYS A 76 -8.38 5.55 1.12
N TYR A 77 -7.86 6.60 0.48
CA TYR A 77 -7.12 7.66 1.16
C TYR A 77 -7.85 8.06 2.46
N LYS A 78 -7.10 8.08 3.57
CA LYS A 78 -7.67 8.25 4.92
C LYS A 78 -7.22 9.55 5.59
N TRP A 79 -6.22 10.21 5.04
CA TRP A 79 -5.69 11.45 5.62
C TRP A 79 -6.61 12.65 5.40
N ASP A 80 -7.74 12.50 4.70
CA ASP A 80 -8.82 13.50 4.58
C ASP A 80 -10.03 13.27 5.52
N LYS A 81 -10.09 12.12 6.23
CA LYS A 81 -11.28 11.74 7.01
C LYS A 81 -11.68 12.72 8.12
N GLN A 82 -10.74 13.54 8.59
CA GLN A 82 -10.95 14.52 9.65
C GLN A 82 -10.45 15.92 9.24
N GLY A 83 -10.42 16.21 7.94
CA GLY A 83 -9.73 17.38 7.39
C GLY A 83 -8.36 17.02 6.81
N TRP A 84 -7.59 18.04 6.46
CA TRP A 84 -6.31 17.96 5.77
C TRP A 84 -5.09 18.14 6.66
N GLU A 85 -5.26 18.28 7.98
CA GLU A 85 -4.16 18.55 8.90
C GLU A 85 -3.01 17.53 8.78
N ARG A 86 -3.31 16.22 8.67
CA ARG A 86 -2.26 15.20 8.54
C ARG A 86 -1.52 15.31 7.20
N ALA A 87 -2.24 15.60 6.13
CA ALA A 87 -1.67 15.83 4.81
C ALA A 87 -0.83 17.11 4.78
N SER A 88 -1.30 18.16 5.44
CA SER A 88 -0.64 19.47 5.54
C SER A 88 0.64 19.39 6.36
N ARG A 89 0.65 18.66 7.49
CA ARG A 89 1.88 18.38 8.26
C ARG A 89 2.91 17.59 7.47
N PHE A 90 2.48 16.71 6.56
CA PHE A 90 3.40 16.03 5.65
C PHE A 90 4.01 17.02 4.64
N ILE A 91 3.20 17.88 4.00
CA ILE A 91 3.72 18.93 3.12
C ILE A 91 4.66 19.89 3.87
N GLU A 92 4.30 20.28 5.10
CA GLU A 92 5.16 21.08 5.98
C GLU A 92 6.50 20.39 6.22
N SER A 93 6.49 19.08 6.50
CA SER A 93 7.73 18.30 6.68
C SER A 93 8.61 18.29 5.43
N CYS A 94 8.00 18.24 4.24
CA CYS A 94 8.72 18.34 2.96
C CYS A 94 9.40 19.71 2.80
N LEU A 95 8.68 20.80 3.07
CA LEU A 95 9.22 22.17 3.03
C LEU A 95 10.35 22.37 4.05
N MET A 96 10.24 21.74 5.22
CA MET A 96 11.28 21.72 6.24
C MET A 96 12.48 20.82 5.89
N ARG A 97 12.42 20.09 4.76
CA ARG A 97 13.45 19.12 4.33
C ARG A 97 13.70 18.02 5.37
N ILE A 98 12.67 17.64 6.11
CA ILE A 98 12.73 16.53 7.05
C ILE A 98 12.84 15.22 6.24
N PRO A 99 13.75 14.30 6.59
CA PRO A 99 13.86 13.02 5.91
C PRO A 99 12.53 12.27 5.88
N LEU A 100 12.05 11.97 4.68
CA LEU A 100 10.82 11.23 4.46
C LEU A 100 11.10 9.72 4.56
N PRO A 101 10.19 8.91 5.14
CA PRO A 101 10.30 7.47 5.03
C PRO A 101 10.35 7.04 3.55
N SER A 102 10.90 5.87 3.24
CA SER A 102 10.86 5.37 1.85
C SER A 102 9.43 4.94 1.47
N CYS A 103 9.08 5.08 0.20
CA CYS A 103 7.97 4.36 -0.43
C CYS A 103 8.51 3.05 -0.98
N TYR A 104 7.63 2.06 -1.15
CA TYR A 104 8.00 0.81 -1.77
C TYR A 104 7.06 0.50 -2.93
N PHE A 105 7.63 -0.02 -4.01
CA PHE A 105 6.90 -0.40 -5.23
C PHE A 105 7.19 -1.85 -5.60
N ALA A 106 6.23 -2.55 -6.17
CA ALA A 106 6.46 -3.81 -6.89
C ALA A 106 6.43 -3.55 -8.40
N GLU A 107 7.35 -4.14 -9.15
CA GLU A 107 7.35 -4.09 -10.61
C GLU A 107 6.48 -5.22 -11.17
N ASP A 108 5.54 -4.87 -12.07
CA ASP A 108 4.71 -5.86 -12.75
C ASP A 108 5.38 -6.41 -14.03
N LYS A 109 4.71 -7.36 -14.69
CA LYS A 109 5.22 -7.99 -15.92
C LYS A 109 5.47 -6.98 -17.05
N GLU A 110 4.69 -5.90 -17.10
CA GLU A 110 4.75 -4.82 -18.08
C GLU A 110 5.79 -3.75 -17.72
N GLY A 111 6.46 -3.86 -16.57
CA GLY A 111 7.44 -2.89 -16.07
C GLY A 111 6.81 -1.65 -15.44
N ARG A 112 5.51 -1.67 -15.15
CA ARG A 112 4.85 -0.62 -14.35
C ARG A 112 5.17 -0.85 -12.87
N HIS A 113 5.16 0.23 -12.11
CA HIS A 113 5.34 0.17 -10.66
C HIS A 113 3.97 0.19 -9.97
N ILE A 114 3.72 -0.76 -9.08
CA ILE A 114 2.54 -0.81 -8.21
C ILE A 114 2.97 -0.32 -6.83
N VAL A 115 2.25 0.64 -6.25
CA VAL A 115 2.53 1.13 -4.90
C VAL A 115 2.16 0.06 -3.88
N ILE A 116 3.10 -0.31 -3.00
CA ILE A 116 2.87 -1.33 -1.95
C ILE A 116 2.94 -0.72 -0.55
N ASP A 117 3.69 0.37 -0.40
CA ASP A 117 3.73 1.24 0.77
C ASP A 117 3.93 2.70 0.34
N GLY A 118 3.36 3.63 1.09
CA GLY A 118 3.47 5.07 0.84
C GLY A 118 2.26 5.70 0.14
N VAL A 119 1.17 4.95 -0.05
CA VAL A 119 -0.06 5.41 -0.72
C VAL A 119 -0.53 6.76 -0.19
N GLN A 120 -0.61 6.95 1.14
CA GLN A 120 -1.10 8.21 1.72
C GLN A 120 -0.17 9.39 1.40
N ARG A 121 1.15 9.18 1.39
CA ARG A 121 2.14 10.21 1.06
C ARG A 121 2.07 10.58 -0.42
N LEU A 122 2.09 9.59 -1.30
CA LEU A 122 1.99 9.80 -2.74
C LEU A 122 0.65 10.44 -3.13
N THR A 123 -0.45 10.00 -2.52
CA THR A 123 -1.77 10.61 -2.72
C THR A 123 -1.75 12.07 -2.27
N THR A 124 -1.19 12.36 -1.09
CA THR A 124 -1.07 13.73 -0.59
C THR A 124 -0.31 14.62 -1.56
N ILE A 125 0.83 14.15 -2.09
CA ILE A 125 1.63 14.87 -3.08
C ILE A 125 0.79 15.17 -4.31
N VAL A 126 0.16 14.15 -4.91
CA VAL A 126 -0.66 14.32 -6.12
C VAL A 126 -1.80 15.32 -5.90
N ARG A 127 -2.56 15.14 -4.81
CA ARG A 127 -3.73 15.97 -4.51
C ARG A 127 -3.34 17.42 -4.21
N PHE A 128 -2.25 17.64 -3.48
CA PHE A 128 -1.79 19.00 -3.19
C PHE A 128 -1.32 19.71 -4.45
N LEU A 129 -0.46 19.08 -5.26
CA LEU A 129 0.05 19.66 -6.52
C LEU A 129 -1.06 19.94 -7.55
N LYS A 130 -2.22 19.29 -7.40
CA LYS A 130 -3.45 19.53 -8.20
C LYS A 130 -4.43 20.52 -7.57
N ASP A 131 -4.05 21.26 -6.53
CA ASP A 131 -4.91 22.22 -5.83
C ASP A 131 -6.19 21.61 -5.22
N GLU A 132 -6.19 20.31 -4.91
CA GLU A 132 -7.38 19.64 -4.36
C GLU A 132 -7.65 19.97 -2.89
N PHE A 133 -6.66 20.50 -2.17
CA PHE A 133 -6.83 20.96 -0.80
C PHE A 133 -5.92 22.14 -0.46
N ALA A 134 -6.29 22.86 0.60
CA ALA A 134 -5.50 23.95 1.17
C ALA A 134 -4.81 23.48 2.46
N LEU A 135 -3.61 23.99 2.72
CA LEU A 135 -2.86 23.64 3.92
C LEU A 135 -3.59 24.10 5.17
N GLU A 136 -3.63 23.25 6.20
CA GLU A 136 -4.20 23.57 7.49
C GLU A 136 -3.38 23.00 8.65
N GLY A 137 -3.45 23.65 9.82
CA GLY A 137 -2.77 23.19 11.02
C GLY A 137 -1.25 23.22 10.93
N LEU A 138 -0.70 24.12 10.12
CA LEU A 138 0.75 24.31 9.99
C LEU A 138 1.33 24.85 11.30
N THR A 139 2.59 24.55 11.60
CA THR A 139 3.25 24.98 12.83
C THR A 139 4.44 25.91 12.58
N THR A 140 5.16 25.68 11.50
CA THR A 140 6.38 26.39 11.10
C THR A 140 6.08 27.40 10.01
N PHE A 141 5.34 27.02 8.97
CA PHE A 141 5.03 27.87 7.81
C PHE A 141 3.63 28.50 7.92
N LYS A 142 3.38 29.27 8.98
CA LYS A 142 2.06 29.86 9.27
C LYS A 142 1.54 30.76 8.14
N GLU A 143 2.44 31.36 7.37
CA GLU A 143 2.12 32.18 6.20
C GLU A 143 1.55 31.38 5.02
N LEU A 144 1.64 30.05 5.06
CA LEU A 144 1.07 29.14 4.06
C LEU A 144 -0.28 28.55 4.49
N GLU A 145 -0.75 28.84 5.70
CA GLU A 145 -2.05 28.40 6.19
C GLU A 145 -3.18 28.86 5.25
N GLY A 146 -4.08 27.95 4.90
CA GLY A 146 -5.19 28.19 3.98
C GLY A 146 -4.80 28.29 2.50
N LYS A 147 -3.52 28.12 2.14
CA LYS A 147 -3.06 28.20 0.75
C LYS A 147 -3.07 26.84 0.07
N LYS A 148 -3.48 26.83 -1.20
CA LYS A 148 -3.31 25.71 -2.13
C LYS A 148 -1.95 25.79 -2.82
N PHE A 149 -1.55 24.73 -3.52
CA PHE A 149 -0.27 24.67 -4.24
C PHE A 149 -0.07 25.84 -5.22
N SER A 150 -1.08 26.27 -5.96
CA SER A 150 -0.97 27.43 -6.85
C SER A 150 -0.64 28.74 -6.14
N GLN A 151 -0.86 28.82 -4.83
CA GLN A 151 -0.81 30.05 -4.04
C GLN A 151 0.44 30.16 -3.14
N ILE A 152 1.31 29.14 -3.10
CA ILE A 152 2.50 29.14 -2.22
C ILE A 152 3.74 29.82 -2.82
N GLY A 153 3.65 30.43 -4.00
CA GLY A 153 4.76 31.20 -4.58
C GLY A 153 6.00 30.35 -4.88
N ASP A 154 7.18 30.79 -4.44
CA ASP A 154 8.47 30.14 -4.75
C ASP A 154 8.60 28.73 -4.16
N TYR A 155 7.83 28.40 -3.12
CA TYR A 155 7.79 27.06 -2.53
C TYR A 155 7.29 25.98 -3.50
N LYS A 156 6.65 26.36 -4.63
CA LYS A 156 6.18 25.41 -5.65
C LYS A 156 7.34 24.64 -6.27
N SER A 157 8.33 25.36 -6.78
CA SER A 157 9.53 24.77 -7.40
C SER A 157 10.30 23.91 -6.41
N GLU A 158 10.34 24.33 -5.13
CA GLU A 158 10.98 23.54 -4.07
C GLU A 158 10.25 22.21 -3.82
N LEU A 159 8.92 22.22 -3.75
CA LEU A 159 8.13 21.00 -3.58
C LEU A 159 8.21 20.08 -4.80
N GLU A 160 8.14 20.62 -6.01
CA GLU A 160 8.25 19.83 -7.25
C GLU A 160 9.59 19.09 -7.33
N ALA A 161 10.68 19.76 -6.95
CA ALA A 161 12.03 19.20 -6.91
C ALA A 161 12.32 18.32 -5.68
N THR A 162 11.47 18.36 -4.65
CA THR A 162 11.63 17.52 -3.46
C THR A 162 11.57 16.05 -3.86
N THR A 163 12.53 15.26 -3.37
CA THR A 163 12.61 13.83 -3.69
C THR A 163 12.13 12.96 -2.54
N ILE A 164 11.56 11.80 -2.89
CA ILE A 164 11.27 10.73 -1.93
C ILE A 164 11.87 9.42 -2.42
N ARG A 165 12.53 8.72 -1.49
CA ARG A 165 13.12 7.41 -1.77
C ARG A 165 12.05 6.39 -2.05
N CYS A 166 12.18 5.71 -3.18
CA CYS A 166 11.31 4.65 -3.64
C CYS A 166 12.14 3.38 -3.83
N ILE A 167 11.81 2.32 -3.11
CA ILE A 167 12.47 1.02 -3.23
C ILE A 167 11.62 0.14 -4.14
N VAL A 168 12.13 -0.18 -5.32
CA VAL A 168 11.44 -1.04 -6.29
C VAL A 168 11.84 -2.49 -6.06
N LEU A 169 10.86 -3.34 -5.78
CA LEU A 169 10.97 -4.78 -5.78
C LEU A 169 10.82 -5.24 -7.24
N ARG A 170 11.93 -5.70 -7.80
CA ARG A 170 12.04 -6.15 -9.18
C ARG A 170 11.18 -7.39 -9.44
N LYS A 171 10.62 -7.52 -10.64
CA LYS A 171 9.70 -8.63 -11.01
C LYS A 171 10.36 -10.01 -11.01
N GLU A 172 11.69 -10.02 -11.03
CA GLU A 172 12.55 -11.21 -10.95
C GLU A 172 12.51 -11.85 -9.54
N ASN A 173 12.08 -11.10 -8.51
CA ASN A 173 11.90 -11.64 -7.17
C ASN A 173 10.75 -12.67 -7.11
N PRO A 174 10.89 -13.74 -6.33
CA PRO A 174 9.78 -14.66 -6.07
C PRO A 174 8.57 -13.95 -5.47
N GLN A 175 7.37 -14.27 -5.95
CA GLN A 175 6.13 -13.66 -5.45
C GLN A 175 5.92 -13.89 -3.94
N SER A 176 6.32 -15.06 -3.44
CA SER A 176 6.30 -15.37 -2.01
C SER A 176 7.19 -14.43 -1.18
N LEU A 177 8.32 -13.97 -1.72
CA LEU A 177 9.22 -13.03 -1.07
C LEU A 177 8.65 -11.61 -1.10
N ILE A 178 8.06 -11.19 -2.22
CA ILE A 178 7.36 -9.91 -2.33
C ILE A 178 6.22 -9.85 -1.29
N ARG A 179 5.44 -10.93 -1.18
CA ARG A 179 4.39 -11.10 -0.16
C ARG A 179 4.91 -10.97 1.28
N GLU A 180 5.99 -11.66 1.60
CA GLU A 180 6.63 -11.58 2.93
C GLU A 180 7.04 -10.14 3.26
N ILE A 181 7.60 -9.42 2.28
CA ILE A 181 7.97 -8.00 2.44
C ILE A 181 6.74 -7.14 2.68
N PHE A 182 5.65 -7.35 1.93
CA PHE A 182 4.40 -6.62 2.13
C PHE A 182 3.87 -6.85 3.54
N SER A 183 3.84 -8.10 4.00
CA SER A 183 3.38 -8.45 5.34
C SER A 183 4.18 -7.70 6.41
N ARG A 184 5.52 -7.64 6.27
CA ARG A 184 6.40 -6.98 7.24
C ARG A 184 6.31 -5.46 7.22
N LEU A 185 6.22 -4.84 6.05
CA LEU A 185 6.03 -3.38 5.94
C LEU A 185 4.71 -2.94 6.59
N ASN A 186 3.67 -3.78 6.47
CA ASN A 186 2.34 -3.50 6.99
C ASN A 186 2.18 -3.76 8.50
N GLN A 187 3.13 -4.41 9.17
CA GLN A 187 3.06 -4.70 10.62
C GLN A 187 3.06 -3.45 11.51
N GLY A 188 3.59 -2.31 11.03
CA GLY A 188 3.61 -1.03 11.75
C GLY A 188 2.50 -0.05 11.36
N ALA A 189 1.68 -0.39 10.35
CA ALA A 189 0.64 0.45 9.80
C ALA A 189 -0.73 -0.26 9.88
N VAL A 190 -1.74 0.28 9.21
CA VAL A 190 -3.01 -0.42 9.08
C VAL A 190 -2.79 -1.62 8.15
N SER A 191 -2.73 -2.83 8.72
CA SER A 191 -2.37 -4.06 8.00
C SER A 191 -3.26 -4.30 6.79
N LEU A 192 -2.68 -4.54 5.62
CA LEU A 192 -3.45 -5.03 4.47
C LEU A 192 -4.00 -6.43 4.76
N SER A 193 -5.19 -6.75 4.26
CA SER A 193 -5.73 -8.11 4.29
C SER A 193 -4.97 -9.02 3.31
N ASP A 194 -5.05 -10.33 3.52
CA ASP A 194 -4.44 -11.29 2.60
C ASP A 194 -4.99 -11.13 1.17
N GLN A 195 -6.28 -10.82 1.04
CA GLN A 195 -6.90 -10.58 -0.25
C GLN A 195 -6.41 -9.27 -0.90
N GLU A 196 -6.23 -8.20 -0.12
CA GLU A 196 -5.61 -6.96 -0.62
C GLU A 196 -4.21 -7.22 -1.18
N ILE A 197 -3.44 -8.12 -0.54
CA ILE A 197 -2.13 -8.53 -1.04
C ILE A 197 -2.26 -9.35 -2.34
N ARG A 198 -3.24 -10.25 -2.46
CA ARG A 198 -3.41 -11.07 -3.68
C ARG A 198 -3.74 -10.23 -4.90
N HIS A 199 -4.65 -9.28 -4.80
CA HIS A 199 -4.97 -8.36 -5.90
C HIS A 199 -3.73 -7.57 -6.35
N ALA A 200 -2.79 -7.30 -5.44
CA ALA A 200 -1.52 -6.64 -5.75
C ALA A 200 -0.54 -7.52 -6.54
N LEU A 201 -0.43 -8.79 -6.13
CA LEU A 201 0.57 -9.71 -6.66
C LEU A 201 0.10 -10.43 -7.93
N TYR A 202 -1.21 -10.60 -8.09
CA TYR A 202 -1.81 -11.41 -9.13
C TYR A 202 -2.85 -10.63 -9.98
N PRO A 203 -2.52 -9.44 -10.51
CA PRO A 203 -3.46 -8.72 -11.37
C PRO A 203 -3.73 -9.50 -12.67
N GLY A 204 -4.91 -9.35 -13.25
CA GLY A 204 -5.27 -9.94 -14.54
C GLY A 204 -6.76 -10.28 -14.67
N LYS A 205 -7.13 -10.95 -15.77
CA LYS A 205 -8.53 -11.25 -16.09
C LYS A 205 -9.28 -12.01 -14.98
N PHE A 206 -8.60 -12.96 -14.33
CA PHE A 206 -9.19 -13.69 -13.21
C PHE A 206 -9.45 -12.78 -12.00
N ASP A 207 -8.51 -11.88 -11.70
CA ASP A 207 -8.66 -10.88 -10.65
C ASP A 207 -9.88 -9.96 -10.90
N ASP A 208 -10.05 -9.54 -12.15
CA ASP A 208 -11.17 -8.72 -12.58
C ASP A 208 -12.51 -9.48 -12.51
N LEU A 209 -12.50 -10.79 -12.81
CA LEU A 209 -13.66 -11.66 -12.63
C LEU A 209 -14.07 -11.76 -11.16
N LEU A 210 -13.12 -11.91 -10.23
CA LEU A 210 -13.41 -11.93 -8.79
C LEU A 210 -14.11 -10.63 -8.35
N LYS A 211 -13.59 -9.47 -8.76
CA LYS A 211 -14.21 -8.16 -8.48
C LYS A 211 -15.62 -8.07 -9.05
N LYS A 212 -15.81 -8.51 -10.30
CA LYS A 212 -17.10 -8.51 -11.00
C LYS A 212 -18.15 -9.35 -10.25
N LEU A 213 -17.79 -10.57 -9.88
CA LEU A 213 -18.70 -11.50 -9.19
C LEU A 213 -18.97 -11.08 -7.75
N ALA A 214 -17.97 -10.55 -7.05
CA ALA A 214 -18.11 -10.05 -5.69
C ALA A 214 -19.02 -8.81 -5.59
N ALA A 215 -19.16 -8.04 -6.68
CA ALA A 215 -20.06 -6.90 -6.75
C ALA A 215 -21.54 -7.29 -6.79
N LYS A 216 -21.89 -8.56 -7.07
CA LYS A 216 -23.27 -9.06 -7.02
C LYS A 216 -23.86 -8.88 -5.61
N ASN A 217 -25.11 -8.45 -5.52
CA ASN A 217 -25.72 -8.05 -4.25
C ASN A 217 -25.77 -9.20 -3.24
N GLU A 218 -25.97 -10.42 -3.72
CA GLU A 218 -26.03 -11.65 -2.96
C GLU A 218 -24.70 -11.93 -2.25
N ILE A 219 -23.58 -11.72 -2.96
CA ILE A 219 -22.22 -11.95 -2.46
C ILE A 219 -21.76 -10.77 -1.59
N LYS A 220 -21.92 -9.54 -2.09
CA LYS A 220 -21.55 -8.31 -1.38
C LYS A 220 -22.23 -8.17 -0.02
N ASN A 221 -23.44 -8.73 0.13
CA ASN A 221 -24.20 -8.70 1.37
C ASN A 221 -24.19 -10.04 2.11
N PHE A 222 -23.45 -11.03 1.64
CA PHE A 222 -23.33 -12.33 2.30
C PHE A 222 -22.81 -12.16 3.73
N GLY A 223 -23.53 -12.73 4.70
CA GLY A 223 -23.19 -12.60 6.12
C GLY A 223 -23.55 -11.24 6.76
N LYS A 224 -24.27 -10.34 6.07
CA LYS A 224 -24.83 -9.12 6.69
C LYS A 224 -26.21 -9.40 7.26
N GLY A 225 -26.31 -9.47 8.59
CA GLY A 225 -27.60 -9.38 9.26
C GLY A 225 -28.21 -7.97 9.07
N PRO A 226 -29.55 -7.81 9.17
CA PRO A 226 -30.24 -6.53 8.97
C PRO A 226 -29.81 -5.39 9.92
N HIS A 227 -29.04 -5.71 10.97
CA HIS A 227 -28.51 -4.75 11.95
C HIS A 227 -26.98 -4.78 12.10
N SER A 228 -26.25 -5.38 11.15
CA SER A 228 -24.79 -5.39 11.18
C SER A 228 -24.23 -3.98 10.95
N LYS A 229 -23.50 -3.46 11.95
CA LYS A 229 -22.71 -2.21 11.87
C LYS A 229 -21.22 -2.45 11.57
N SER A 230 -20.78 -3.69 11.32
CA SER A 230 -19.38 -3.95 11.03
C SER A 230 -19.04 -3.45 9.63
N GLU A 231 -18.11 -2.50 9.52
CA GLU A 231 -17.38 -2.29 8.27
C GLU A 231 -16.64 -3.60 7.97
N LYS A 232 -17.20 -4.44 7.09
CA LYS A 232 -16.50 -5.61 6.59
C LYS A 232 -15.17 -5.17 6.00
N ASP A 233 -14.17 -6.03 6.12
CA ASP A 233 -12.93 -5.90 5.36
C ASP A 233 -13.28 -5.70 3.87
N SER A 234 -12.67 -4.71 3.21
CA SER A 234 -13.22 -4.17 1.96
C SER A 234 -13.34 -5.21 0.85
N LEU A 235 -12.55 -6.29 0.94
CA LEU A 235 -12.38 -7.32 -0.09
C LEU A 235 -12.84 -8.72 0.35
N GLU A 236 -13.59 -8.83 1.45
CA GLU A 236 -14.07 -10.15 1.92
C GLU A 236 -14.96 -10.86 0.88
N ALA A 237 -15.76 -10.10 0.13
CA ALA A 237 -16.61 -10.64 -0.92
C ALA A 237 -15.78 -11.26 -2.07
N GLU A 238 -14.68 -10.62 -2.45
CA GLU A 238 -13.76 -11.13 -3.47
C GLU A 238 -13.05 -12.40 -2.99
N GLU A 239 -12.63 -12.43 -1.72
CA GLU A 239 -12.06 -13.65 -1.13
C GLU A 239 -13.09 -14.79 -1.10
N GLN A 240 -14.37 -14.53 -0.85
CA GLN A 240 -15.42 -15.55 -0.90
C GLN A 240 -15.59 -16.15 -2.30
N VAL A 241 -15.58 -15.32 -3.34
CA VAL A 241 -15.61 -15.80 -4.74
C VAL A 241 -14.36 -16.63 -5.04
N LEU A 242 -13.18 -16.16 -4.62
CA LEU A 242 -11.92 -16.87 -4.81
C LEU A 242 -11.96 -18.25 -4.13
N ARG A 243 -12.48 -18.31 -2.90
CA ARG A 243 -12.66 -19.57 -2.17
C ARG A 243 -13.55 -20.55 -2.92
N TYR A 244 -14.67 -20.08 -3.47
CA TYR A 244 -15.56 -20.93 -4.27
C TYR A 244 -14.80 -21.61 -5.41
N PHE A 245 -14.10 -20.83 -6.25
CA PHE A 245 -13.37 -21.39 -7.39
C PHE A 245 -12.21 -22.31 -6.97
N ALA A 246 -11.43 -21.88 -5.98
CA ALA A 246 -10.31 -22.68 -5.49
C ALA A 246 -10.78 -24.04 -4.96
N PHE A 247 -11.88 -24.09 -4.20
CA PHE A 247 -12.43 -25.35 -3.73
C PHE A 247 -13.22 -26.13 -4.79
N SER A 248 -13.82 -25.49 -5.80
CA SER A 248 -14.54 -26.22 -6.84
C SER A 248 -13.59 -26.96 -7.79
N GLU A 249 -12.40 -26.42 -8.03
CA GLU A 249 -11.44 -26.98 -8.99
C GLU A 249 -10.28 -27.73 -8.33
N ASP A 250 -9.76 -27.20 -7.21
CA ASP A 250 -8.47 -27.60 -6.65
C ASP A 250 -8.60 -28.09 -5.20
N MET A 251 -9.77 -28.60 -4.79
CA MET A 251 -9.97 -29.14 -3.43
C MET A 251 -8.89 -30.15 -3.03
N ASP A 252 -8.48 -31.03 -3.96
CA ASP A 252 -7.45 -32.06 -3.70
C ASP A 252 -6.05 -31.47 -3.45
N LYS A 253 -5.81 -30.21 -3.85
CA LYS A 253 -4.55 -29.48 -3.61
C LYS A 253 -4.57 -28.70 -2.29
N TYR A 254 -5.68 -28.71 -1.56
CA TYR A 254 -5.77 -28.04 -0.27
C TYR A 254 -4.85 -28.71 0.76
N GLY A 255 -3.83 -27.98 1.20
CA GLY A 255 -2.94 -28.38 2.30
C GLY A 255 -3.22 -27.63 3.60
N ASP A 256 -2.25 -27.65 4.53
CA ASP A 256 -2.45 -27.12 5.88
C ASP A 256 -2.58 -25.58 5.97
N ARG A 257 -2.14 -24.85 4.93
CA ARG A 257 -2.13 -23.38 4.91
C ARG A 257 -3.10 -22.83 3.90
N PHE A 258 -4.30 -22.51 4.39
CA PHE A 258 -5.37 -21.86 3.64
C PHE A 258 -4.92 -20.64 2.83
N SER A 259 -4.15 -19.76 3.46
CA SER A 259 -3.71 -18.53 2.79
C SER A 259 -2.72 -18.78 1.65
N ARG A 260 -1.98 -19.89 1.68
CA ARG A 260 -1.12 -20.32 0.57
C ARG A 260 -1.92 -20.98 -0.54
N PHE A 261 -2.91 -21.80 -0.19
CA PHE A 261 -3.79 -22.44 -1.16
C PHE A 261 -4.46 -21.42 -2.10
N LEU A 262 -5.00 -20.33 -1.55
CA LEU A 262 -5.61 -19.27 -2.35
C LEU A 262 -4.59 -18.48 -3.20
N ASP A 263 -3.36 -18.29 -2.71
CA ASP A 263 -2.28 -17.67 -3.48
C ASP A 263 -1.87 -18.54 -4.67
N ASP A 264 -1.72 -19.85 -4.43
CA ASP A 264 -1.32 -20.80 -5.46
C ASP A 264 -2.39 -20.88 -6.55
N PHE A 265 -3.68 -20.83 -6.17
CA PHE A 265 -4.78 -20.76 -7.12
C PHE A 265 -4.81 -19.44 -7.92
N MET A 266 -4.64 -18.29 -7.26
CA MET A 266 -4.51 -17.00 -7.96
C MET A 266 -3.33 -17.00 -8.93
N SER A 267 -2.22 -17.62 -8.53
CA SER A 267 -1.03 -17.75 -9.36
C SER A 267 -1.24 -18.69 -10.53
N SER A 268 -2.00 -19.78 -10.37
CA SER A 268 -2.26 -20.76 -11.45
C SER A 268 -3.18 -20.20 -12.53
N LYS A 269 -4.11 -19.29 -12.16
CA LYS A 269 -5.00 -18.59 -13.09
C LYS A 269 -4.36 -17.36 -13.77
N GLN A 270 -3.06 -17.13 -13.57
CA GLN A 270 -2.34 -16.07 -14.27
C GLN A 270 -2.19 -16.40 -15.76
N GLY A 271 -2.78 -15.57 -16.62
CA GLY A 271 -2.75 -15.77 -18.08
C GLY A 271 -3.90 -16.62 -18.63
N ILE A 272 -4.94 -16.83 -17.82
CA ILE A 272 -6.22 -17.40 -18.27
C ILE A 272 -6.77 -16.67 -19.51
N ASP A 273 -7.37 -17.41 -20.44
CA ASP A 273 -7.95 -16.87 -21.67
C ASP A 273 -9.42 -16.44 -21.49
N ASP A 274 -9.97 -15.76 -22.50
CA ASP A 274 -11.34 -15.22 -22.42
C ASP A 274 -12.41 -16.33 -22.40
N ALA A 275 -12.15 -17.47 -23.03
CA ALA A 275 -13.10 -18.58 -23.09
C ALA A 275 -13.23 -19.26 -21.72
N GLU A 276 -12.11 -19.47 -21.03
CA GLU A 276 -12.11 -20.02 -19.68
C GLU A 276 -12.72 -19.01 -18.68
N ILE A 277 -12.46 -17.70 -18.82
CA ILE A 277 -13.13 -16.67 -18.01
C ILE A 277 -14.65 -16.71 -18.17
N GLU A 278 -15.13 -16.79 -19.41
CA GLU A 278 -16.57 -16.88 -19.69
C GLU A 278 -17.18 -18.17 -19.12
N PHE A 279 -16.46 -19.29 -19.22
CA PHE A 279 -16.87 -20.55 -18.60
C PHE A 279 -16.99 -20.43 -17.07
N LEU A 280 -15.98 -19.88 -16.39
CA LEU A 280 -15.99 -19.69 -14.94
C LEU A 280 -17.09 -18.74 -14.49
N GLU A 281 -17.31 -17.66 -15.24
CA GLU A 281 -18.40 -16.73 -14.96
C GLU A 281 -19.76 -17.43 -15.03
N ASN A 282 -19.99 -18.20 -16.10
CA ASN A 282 -21.23 -18.94 -16.31
C ASN A 282 -21.43 -20.05 -15.27
N ALA A 283 -20.36 -20.71 -14.83
CA ALA A 283 -20.41 -21.73 -13.78
C ALA A 283 -20.68 -21.17 -12.38
N PHE A 284 -20.56 -19.85 -12.19
CA PHE A 284 -20.86 -19.16 -10.93
C PHE A 284 -22.29 -18.62 -10.87
N THR A 285 -22.91 -18.33 -12.03
CA THR A 285 -24.33 -17.88 -12.17
C THR A 285 -25.31 -19.02 -12.24
#